data_AF-A0A2V7U0I3-F1
#
_entry.id   AF-A0A2V7U0I3-F1
#
_cell.length_a   1.000
_cell.length_b   1.000
_cell.length_c   1.000
_cell.angle_alpha   90.00
_cell.angle_beta   90.00
_cell.angle_gamma   90.00
#
_symmetry.space_group_name_H-M   'P 1'
#
loop_
_entity.id
_entity.type
_entity.pdbx_description
1 polymer ?
#
loop_
_entity_poly.entity_id
_entity_poly.type
_entity_poly.pdbx_seq_one_letter_code
_entity_poly.pdbx_strand_id
1 'polypeptide(L)'
;MKARPFGYEEQGAVATITLDRPEALNALTFEVYRELTDTLRGLAARKDVRVVVLTGRGRAFCTGGDVKEIIGELLKYDAARLADFTRLTCDLIRAMRALPQPIIASLNGTTAGAGAVIALAAD
;
A
#
# COMPACT_ATOMS: atom_id res chain seq x y z
N MET A 1 -5.49 -18.42 -7.98
CA MET A 1 -5.40 -17.26 -7.09
C MET A 1 -4.59 -16.21 -7.83
N LYS A 2 -5.11 -14.99 -8.02
CA LYS A 2 -4.40 -13.95 -8.77
C LYS A 2 -3.15 -13.55 -7.96
N ALA A 3 -2.00 -13.36 -8.62
CA ALA A 3 -0.78 -12.95 -7.93
C ALA A 3 -0.96 -11.53 -7.38
N ARG A 4 -0.51 -11.29 -6.13
CA ARG A 4 -0.52 -9.95 -5.55
C ARG A 4 0.47 -9.04 -6.29
N PRO A 5 0.21 -7.74 -6.44
CA PRO A 5 1.13 -6.79 -7.08
C PRO A 5 2.30 -6.36 -6.16
N PHE A 6 2.55 -7.12 -5.09
CA PHE A 6 3.59 -6.90 -4.09
C PHE A 6 4.00 -8.22 -3.45
N GLY A 7 5.19 -8.26 -2.87
CA GLY A 7 5.67 -9.40 -2.08
C GLY A 7 4.92 -9.54 -0.76
N TYR A 8 4.66 -10.78 -0.34
CA TYR A 8 4.02 -11.10 0.92
C TYR A 8 4.69 -12.34 1.53
N GLU A 9 5.12 -12.24 2.78
CA GLU A 9 5.75 -13.34 3.52
C GLU A 9 5.29 -13.32 4.98
N GLU A 10 5.07 -14.50 5.57
CA GLU A 10 4.81 -14.66 7.00
C GLU A 10 5.96 -15.44 7.64
N GLN A 11 6.61 -14.86 8.65
CA GLN A 11 7.62 -15.53 9.47
C GLN A 11 7.20 -15.50 10.94
N GLY A 12 6.78 -16.65 11.46
CA GLY A 12 6.17 -16.72 12.78
C GLY A 12 4.93 -15.83 12.87
N ALA A 13 4.95 -14.85 13.76
CA ALA A 13 3.84 -13.92 13.99
C ALA A 13 3.94 -12.61 13.19
N VAL A 14 4.91 -12.48 12.29
CA VAL A 14 5.16 -11.26 11.52
C VAL A 14 4.74 -11.46 10.07
N ALA A 15 3.85 -10.60 9.57
CA ALA A 15 3.53 -10.53 8.15
C ALA A 15 4.29 -9.36 7.51
N THR A 16 5.13 -9.65 6.52
CA THR A 16 5.91 -8.65 5.79
C THR A 16 5.31 -8.43 4.41
N ILE A 17 4.95 -7.18 4.12
CA ILE A 17 4.47 -6.70 2.83
C ILE A 17 5.59 -5.88 2.19
N THR A 18 5.99 -6.25 0.97
CA THR A 18 7.05 -5.57 0.22
C THR A 18 6.50 -5.03 -1.08
N LEU A 19 6.38 -3.70 -1.22
CA LEU A 19 6.06 -3.08 -2.51
C LEU A 19 7.15 -3.45 -3.53
N ASP A 20 6.76 -3.97 -4.68
CA ASP A 20 7.67 -4.71 -5.56
C ASP A 20 7.67 -4.21 -7.01
N ARG A 21 7.91 -2.90 -7.17
CA ARG A 21 8.11 -2.25 -8.47
C ARG A 21 9.38 -1.38 -8.42
N PRO A 22 10.56 -1.97 -8.15
CA PRO A 22 11.79 -1.21 -7.89
C PRO A 22 12.20 -0.28 -9.06
N GLU A 23 11.91 -0.67 -10.30
CA GLU A 23 12.12 0.13 -11.51
C GLU A 23 11.26 1.39 -11.56
N ALA A 24 10.09 1.36 -10.93
CA ALA A 24 9.18 2.50 -10.78
C ALA A 24 9.31 3.17 -9.40
N LEU A 25 10.37 2.85 -8.63
CA LEU A 25 10.55 3.32 -7.25
C LEU A 25 9.35 3.02 -6.34
N ASN A 26 8.71 1.86 -6.57
CA ASN A 26 7.55 1.38 -5.85
C ASN A 26 6.34 2.33 -5.92
N ALA A 27 6.17 2.99 -7.06
CA ALA A 27 4.97 3.80 -7.32
C ALA A 27 3.69 2.94 -7.27
N LEU A 28 2.61 3.51 -6.76
CA LEU A 28 1.33 2.88 -6.51
C LEU A 28 0.46 2.89 -7.77
N THR A 29 -0.17 1.76 -8.06
CA THR A 29 -1.18 1.59 -9.11
C THR A 29 -2.55 1.33 -8.48
N PHE A 30 -3.63 1.37 -9.27
CA PHE A 30 -4.98 1.04 -8.80
C PHE A 30 -5.07 -0.39 -8.22
N GLU A 31 -4.31 -1.32 -8.79
CA GLU A 31 -4.27 -2.71 -8.31
C GLU A 31 -3.58 -2.79 -6.94
N VAL A 32 -2.44 -2.09 -6.75
CA VAL A 32 -1.76 -2.05 -5.45
C VAL A 32 -2.67 -1.49 -4.35
N TYR A 33 -3.39 -0.38 -4.60
CA TYR A 33 -4.31 0.18 -3.61
C TYR A 33 -5.39 -0.83 -3.19
N ARG A 34 -6.02 -1.52 -4.15
CA ARG A 34 -7.09 -2.50 -3.86
C ARG A 34 -6.56 -3.71 -3.11
N GLU A 35 -5.54 -4.36 -3.65
CA GLU A 35 -4.99 -5.60 -3.10
C GLU A 35 -4.35 -5.39 -1.72
N LEU A 36 -3.72 -4.22 -1.49
CA LEU A 36 -3.17 -3.89 -0.18
C LEU A 36 -4.27 -3.66 0.84
N THR A 37 -5.33 -2.94 0.46
CA THR A 37 -6.51 -2.74 1.31
C THR A 37 -7.15 -4.06 1.71
N ASP A 38 -7.37 -4.96 0.74
CA ASP A 38 -7.99 -6.26 0.98
C ASP A 38 -7.09 -7.18 1.81
N THR A 39 -5.77 -7.12 1.59
CA THR A 39 -4.79 -7.86 2.41
C THR A 39 -4.84 -7.42 3.87
N LEU A 40 -4.82 -6.10 4.14
CA LEU A 40 -4.90 -5.58 5.51
C LEU A 40 -6.24 -5.94 6.17
N ARG A 41 -7.36 -5.84 5.44
CA ARG A 41 -8.67 -6.28 5.94
C ARG A 41 -8.70 -7.77 6.28
N GLY A 42 -8.07 -8.61 5.45
CA GLY A 42 -7.93 -10.04 5.72
C GLY A 42 -7.09 -10.33 6.95
N LEU A 43 -6.06 -9.53 7.20
CA LEU A 43 -5.21 -9.65 8.39
C LEU A 43 -5.93 -9.26 9.68
N ALA A 44 -6.91 -8.34 9.64
CA ALA A 44 -7.59 -7.87 10.84
C ALA A 44 -8.26 -8.99 11.68
N ALA A 45 -8.65 -10.11 11.05
CA ALA A 45 -9.24 -11.26 11.74
C ALA A 45 -8.21 -12.33 12.18
N ARG A 46 -6.93 -12.18 11.81
CA ARG A 46 -5.87 -13.18 12.05
C ARG A 46 -5.21 -12.96 13.41
N LYS A 47 -5.40 -13.91 14.33
CA LYS A 47 -4.82 -13.86 15.69
C LYS A 47 -3.37 -14.35 15.76
N ASP A 48 -2.95 -15.10 14.76
CA ASP A 48 -1.62 -15.64 14.58
C ASP A 48 -0.62 -14.60 14.05
N VAL A 49 -1.10 -13.61 13.28
CA VAL A 49 -0.31 -12.42 12.91
C VAL A 49 -0.44 -11.37 14.01
N ARG A 50 0.71 -10.91 14.53
CA ARG A 50 0.80 -9.96 15.65
C ARG A 50 1.39 -8.62 15.26
N VAL A 51 2.13 -8.54 14.15
CA VAL A 51 2.74 -7.31 13.63
C VAL A 51 2.75 -7.38 12.10
N VAL A 52 2.48 -6.25 11.45
CA VAL A 52 2.67 -6.10 10.01
C VAL A 52 3.88 -5.21 9.75
N VAL A 53 4.80 -5.64 8.89
CA VAL A 53 5.90 -4.81 8.40
C VAL A 53 5.61 -4.43 6.96
N LEU A 54 5.65 -3.13 6.65
CA LEU A 54 5.51 -2.62 5.28
C LEU A 54 6.84 -1.99 4.84
N THR A 55 7.37 -2.43 3.70
CA THR A 55 8.61 -1.90 3.12
C THR A 55 8.56 -1.89 1.59
N GLY A 56 9.59 -1.35 0.93
CA GLY A 56 9.74 -1.38 -0.52
C GLY A 56 10.95 -2.20 -0.97
N ARG A 57 10.86 -2.85 -2.13
CA ARG A 57 12.03 -3.50 -2.76
C ARG A 57 12.96 -2.45 -3.38
N GLY A 58 14.27 -2.65 -3.24
CA GLY A 58 15.28 -1.81 -3.88
C GLY A 58 15.53 -0.50 -3.14
N ARG A 59 15.70 0.60 -3.90
CA ARG A 59 16.24 1.87 -3.38
C ARG A 59 15.20 2.87 -2.86
N ALA A 60 13.92 2.53 -2.88
CA ALA A 60 12.84 3.40 -2.44
C ALA A 60 11.83 2.61 -1.61
N PHE A 61 11.18 3.30 -0.69
CA PHE A 61 9.99 2.75 -0.03
C PHE A 61 8.80 2.87 -0.99
N CYS A 62 8.42 4.10 -1.35
CA CYS A 62 7.32 4.41 -2.27
C CYS A 62 7.34 5.91 -2.64
N THR A 63 7.25 6.22 -3.93
CA THR A 63 7.20 7.61 -4.44
C THR A 63 5.79 8.17 -4.58
N GLY A 64 4.76 7.41 -4.25
CA GLY A 64 3.35 7.79 -4.39
C GLY A 64 2.70 7.23 -5.65
N GLY A 65 1.73 7.93 -6.22
CA GLY A 65 0.99 7.45 -7.39
C GLY A 65 1.85 7.38 -8.65
N ASP A 66 1.71 6.30 -9.42
CA ASP A 66 2.40 6.13 -10.69
C ASP A 66 1.99 7.23 -11.70
N VAL A 67 2.98 7.93 -12.26
CA VAL A 67 2.72 9.06 -13.16
C VAL A 67 1.98 8.62 -14.43
N LYS A 68 2.24 7.41 -14.93
CA LYS A 68 1.63 6.92 -16.16
C LYS A 68 0.32 6.20 -15.88
N GLU A 69 0.32 5.27 -14.91
CA GLU A 69 -0.84 4.42 -14.64
C GLU A 69 -1.91 5.09 -13.78
N ILE A 70 -1.53 6.06 -12.93
CA ILE A 70 -2.48 6.85 -12.13
C ILE A 70 -2.67 8.21 -12.77
N ILE A 71 -1.65 9.08 -12.73
CA ILE A 71 -1.83 10.51 -13.04
C ILE A 71 -2.32 10.71 -14.48
N GLY A 72 -1.75 9.99 -15.44
CA GLY A 72 -2.19 10.03 -16.84
C GLY A 72 -3.66 9.61 -17.06
N GLU A 73 -4.17 8.66 -16.27
CA GLU A 73 -5.56 8.22 -16.34
C GLU A 73 -6.51 9.19 -15.63
N LEU A 74 -6.12 9.70 -14.46
CA LEU A 74 -6.94 10.64 -13.69
C LEU A 74 -7.23 11.94 -14.45
N LEU A 75 -6.33 12.39 -15.31
CA LEU A 75 -6.56 13.58 -16.17
C LEU A 75 -7.73 13.39 -17.16
N LYS A 76 -8.15 12.15 -17.41
CA LYS A 76 -9.28 11.82 -18.31
C LYS A 76 -10.59 11.63 -17.54
N TYR A 77 -10.55 11.67 -16.21
CA TYR A 77 -11.69 11.36 -15.37
C TYR A 77 -12.58 12.58 -15.15
N ASP A 78 -13.87 12.35 -15.03
CA ASP A 78 -14.81 13.35 -14.54
C ASP A 78 -14.73 13.46 -13.01
N ALA A 79 -15.45 14.42 -12.43
CA ALA A 79 -15.46 14.66 -10.99
C ALA A 79 -15.91 13.43 -10.18
N ALA A 80 -16.86 12.64 -10.71
CA ALA A 80 -17.37 11.45 -10.04
C ALA A 80 -16.27 10.37 -9.93
N ARG A 81 -15.57 10.08 -11.03
CA ARG A 81 -14.48 9.11 -11.04
C ARG A 81 -13.26 9.58 -10.24
N LEU A 82 -12.98 10.88 -10.20
CA LEU A 82 -11.95 11.45 -9.31
C LEU A 82 -12.30 11.26 -7.83
N ALA A 83 -13.58 11.41 -7.47
CA ALA A 83 -14.06 11.13 -6.12
C ALA A 83 -13.92 9.64 -5.77
N ASP A 84 -14.19 8.74 -6.72
CA ASP A 84 -13.99 7.30 -6.52
C ASP A 84 -12.52 6.93 -6.34
N PHE A 85 -11.60 7.54 -7.09
CA PHE A 85 -10.16 7.39 -6.84
C PHE A 85 -9.78 7.91 -5.44
N THR A 86 -10.30 9.07 -5.05
CA THR A 86 -10.06 9.61 -3.70
C THR A 86 -10.52 8.63 -2.63
N ARG A 87 -11.71 8.04 -2.78
CA ARG A 87 -12.23 7.01 -1.86
C ARG A 87 -11.32 5.79 -1.81
N LEU A 88 -10.85 5.30 -2.95
CA LEU A 88 -9.91 4.17 -3.02
C LEU A 88 -8.64 4.43 -2.20
N THR A 89 -8.03 5.62 -2.32
CA THR A 89 -6.84 5.95 -1.52
C THR A 89 -7.16 6.05 -0.02
N CYS A 90 -8.33 6.60 0.33
CA CYS A 90 -8.79 6.71 1.71
C CYS A 90 -9.09 5.34 2.33
N ASP A 91 -9.59 4.39 1.56
CA ASP A 91 -9.93 3.05 2.05
C ASP A 91 -8.70 2.27 2.48
N LEU A 92 -7.57 2.44 1.79
CA LEU A 92 -6.29 1.91 2.24
C LEU A 92 -5.91 2.47 3.61
N ILE A 93 -5.93 3.80 3.77
CA ILE A 93 -5.56 4.44 5.04
C ILE A 93 -6.53 4.05 6.16
N ARG A 94 -7.83 3.90 5.87
CA ARG A 94 -8.81 3.39 6.85
C ARG A 94 -8.51 1.95 7.24
N ALA A 95 -8.16 1.09 6.29
CA ALA A 95 -7.80 -0.30 6.57
C ALA A 95 -6.53 -0.39 7.44
N MET A 96 -5.52 0.45 7.18
CA MET A 96 -4.33 0.56 8.02
C MET A 96 -4.70 0.96 9.45
N ARG A 97 -5.46 2.05 9.61
CA ARG A 97 -5.83 2.59 10.93
C ARG A 97 -6.83 1.74 11.71
N ALA A 98 -7.58 0.87 11.03
CA ALA A 98 -8.53 -0.05 11.66
C ALA A 98 -7.88 -1.40 12.00
N LEU A 99 -6.64 -1.63 11.58
CA LEU A 99 -5.95 -2.90 11.82
C LEU A 99 -5.64 -3.03 13.33
N PRO A 100 -6.04 -4.14 14.00
CA PRO A 100 -5.70 -4.36 15.40
C PRO A 100 -4.21 -4.63 15.65
N GLN A 101 -3.51 -5.17 14.65
CA GLN A 101 -2.07 -5.38 14.68
C GLN A 101 -1.34 -4.07 14.36
N PRO A 102 -0.25 -3.72 15.08
CA PRO A 102 0.57 -2.58 14.74
C PRO A 102 1.22 -2.75 13.36
N ILE A 103 1.29 -1.66 12.62
CA ILE A 103 1.97 -1.57 11.33
C ILE A 103 3.29 -0.83 11.51
N ILE A 104 4.40 -1.49 11.23
CA ILE A 104 5.74 -0.89 11.21
C ILE A 104 6.10 -0.55 9.76
N ALA A 105 6.30 0.73 9.46
CA ALA A 105 6.84 1.16 8.18
C ALA A 105 8.39 1.14 8.19
N SER A 106 8.99 0.20 7.47
CA SER A 106 10.45 0.14 7.27
C SER A 106 10.83 0.92 6.02
N LEU A 107 11.15 2.22 6.21
CA LEU A 107 11.43 3.17 5.13
C LEU A 107 12.86 3.02 4.59
N ASN A 108 13.03 2.10 3.65
CA ASN A 108 14.33 1.73 3.06
C ASN A 108 14.89 2.74 2.04
N GLY A 109 14.23 3.88 1.82
CA GLY A 109 14.67 4.89 0.86
C GLY A 109 13.62 5.96 0.59
N THR A 110 13.61 6.51 -0.64
CA THR A 110 12.69 7.59 -1.03
C THR A 110 11.25 7.28 -0.64
N THR A 111 10.66 8.22 0.11
CA THR A 111 9.31 8.13 0.67
C THR A 111 8.61 9.48 0.41
N ALA A 112 7.73 9.53 -0.58
CA ALA A 112 7.15 10.79 -1.05
C ALA A 112 5.69 10.63 -1.49
N GLY A 113 4.97 11.76 -1.59
CA GLY A 113 3.58 11.79 -2.05
C GLY A 113 2.68 10.85 -1.23
N ALA A 114 1.88 10.03 -1.90
CA ALA A 114 1.06 9.02 -1.23
C ALA A 114 1.89 7.96 -0.47
N GLY A 115 3.15 7.71 -0.84
CA GLY A 115 4.05 6.87 -0.07
C GLY A 115 4.36 7.45 1.31
N ALA A 116 4.51 8.77 1.43
CA ALA A 116 4.66 9.44 2.72
C ALA A 116 3.36 9.39 3.54
N VAL A 117 2.20 9.48 2.90
CA VAL A 117 0.89 9.33 3.58
C VAL A 117 0.72 7.92 4.15
N ILE A 118 1.10 6.89 3.40
CA ILE A 118 1.11 5.50 3.89
C ILE A 118 2.08 5.36 5.07
N ALA A 119 3.29 5.91 4.98
CA ALA A 119 4.26 5.88 6.07
C ALA A 119 3.72 6.57 7.34
N LEU A 120 3.03 7.70 7.19
CA LEU A 120 2.40 8.44 8.31
C LEU A 120 1.19 7.72 8.92
N ALA A 121 0.60 6.76 8.22
CA ALA A 121 -0.54 5.97 8.69
C ALA A 121 -0.12 4.70 9.45
N ALA A 122 1.18 4.41 9.50
CA ALA A 122 1.77 3.38 10.37
C ALA A 122 1.81 3.86 11.83
N ASP A 123 2.10 2.93 12.76
CA ASP A 123 2.14 3.16 14.23
C ASP A 123 3.55 3.48 14.73
#